data_AF-A0A419KFT1-F1
#
_entry.id   AF-A0A419KFT1-F1
#
_cell.length_a   1.000
_cell.length_b   1.000
_cell.length_c   1.000
_cell.angle_alpha   90.00
_cell.angle_beta   90.00
_cell.angle_gamma   90.00
#
_symmetry.space_group_name_H-M   'P 1'
#
loop_
_entity.id
_entity.type
_entity.pdbx_description
1 polymer ?
#
loop_
_entity_poly.entity_id
_entity_poly.type
_entity_poly.pdbx_seq_one_letter_code
_entity_poly.pdbx_strand_id
1 'polypeptide(L)'
;MNSKVHLDLECNGVKASFDGNLDEVLESLIKFLTDVVPTFEAARKILYTADLTRLIDSVEGLIVITSDGEIILENVKTSVGEAICMGLTGAYIAKKIGKREKDSLSPIELGRIIGKATKTVRNELPNLINSGLVERVEKGKYRITAAGLRFTEREVAPSLRRS
;
A
#
# COMPACT_ATOMS: atom_id res chain seq x y z
N MET A 1 21.82 -21.20 45.66
CA MET A 1 20.47 -20.66 45.41
C MET A 1 20.27 -20.64 43.90
N ASN A 2 19.38 -21.47 43.36
CA ASN A 2 19.00 -21.38 41.93
C ASN A 2 17.98 -20.25 41.81
N SER A 3 18.47 -19.04 41.60
CA SER A 3 17.62 -17.87 41.39
C SER A 3 16.96 -17.99 40.01
N LYS A 4 15.64 -18.16 40.01
CA LYS A 4 14.84 -18.03 38.79
C LYS A 4 14.67 -16.56 38.46
N VAL A 5 14.86 -16.24 37.19
CA VAL A 5 14.73 -14.90 36.63
C VAL A 5 13.67 -14.96 35.53
N HIS A 6 12.81 -13.95 35.53
CA HIS A 6 11.86 -13.68 34.47
C HIS A 6 12.19 -12.30 33.89
N LEU A 7 12.18 -12.18 32.58
CA LEU A 7 12.50 -10.94 31.89
C LEU A 7 11.56 -10.75 30.69
N ASP A 8 10.78 -9.66 30.74
CA ASP A 8 10.00 -9.15 29.63
C ASP A 8 10.69 -7.95 29.00
N LEU A 9 10.72 -7.91 27.67
CA LEU A 9 11.29 -6.79 26.92
C LEU A 9 10.53 -6.51 25.63
N GLU A 10 10.48 -5.23 25.28
CA GLU A 10 10.02 -4.73 24.00
C GLU A 10 11.10 -3.86 23.38
N CYS A 11 11.55 -4.22 22.17
CA CYS A 11 12.53 -3.45 21.43
C CYS A 11 12.05 -3.26 19.99
N ASN A 12 11.89 -2.00 19.56
CA ASN A 12 11.49 -1.64 18.19
C ASN A 12 10.21 -2.34 17.70
N GLY A 13 9.26 -2.59 18.61
CA GLY A 13 7.98 -3.26 18.35
C GLY A 13 8.03 -4.80 18.38
N VAL A 14 9.19 -5.39 18.70
CA VAL A 14 9.33 -6.83 18.95
C VAL A 14 9.28 -7.08 20.45
N LYS A 15 8.36 -7.94 20.87
CA LYS A 15 8.20 -8.35 22.27
C LYS A 15 8.79 -9.74 22.48
N ALA A 16 9.49 -9.94 23.60
CA ALA A 16 9.97 -11.23 24.04
C ALA A 16 9.90 -11.35 25.56
N SER A 17 9.76 -12.59 26.02
CA SER A 17 9.66 -12.97 27.42
C SER A 17 10.54 -14.19 27.64
N PHE A 18 11.41 -14.14 28.66
CA PHE A 18 12.36 -15.19 28.99
C PHE A 18 12.21 -15.59 30.46
N ASP A 19 12.21 -16.89 30.71
CA ASP A 19 12.14 -17.50 32.03
C ASP A 19 13.24 -18.55 32.17
N GLY A 20 14.02 -18.48 33.24
CA GLY A 20 15.11 -19.44 33.45
C GLY A 20 16.00 -19.11 34.63
N ASN A 21 17.15 -19.75 34.70
CA ASN A 21 18.23 -19.27 35.57
C ASN A 21 18.90 -18.02 34.95
N LEU A 22 19.79 -17.36 35.72
CA LEU A 22 20.42 -16.12 35.29
C LEU A 22 21.21 -16.27 33.98
N ASP A 23 21.96 -17.36 33.83
CA ASP A 23 22.80 -17.61 32.66
C ASP A 23 21.93 -17.87 31.41
N GLU A 24 20.88 -18.69 31.56
CA GLU A 24 19.91 -18.98 30.49
C GLU A 24 19.18 -17.73 29.99
N VAL A 25 18.75 -16.86 30.91
CA VAL A 25 18.06 -15.61 30.57
C VAL A 25 19.04 -14.63 29.90
N LEU A 26 20.28 -14.55 30.37
CA LEU A 26 21.31 -13.70 29.78
C LEU A 26 21.68 -14.16 28.35
N GLU A 27 21.89 -15.45 28.14
CA GLU A 27 22.15 -16.02 26.80
C GLU A 27 20.97 -15.74 25.85
N SER A 28 19.75 -15.94 26.32
CA SER A 28 18.52 -15.67 25.54
C SER A 28 18.38 -14.20 25.17
N LEU A 29 18.68 -13.30 26.12
CA LEU A 29 18.68 -11.86 25.89
C LEU A 29 19.74 -11.44 24.86
N ILE A 30 20.98 -11.93 25.00
CA ILE A 30 22.06 -11.62 24.05
C ILE A 30 21.65 -12.06 22.64
N LYS A 31 21.17 -13.30 22.50
CA LYS A 31 20.70 -13.83 21.20
C LYS A 31 19.54 -13.02 20.63
N PHE A 32 18.60 -12.60 21.47
CA PHE A 32 17.49 -11.76 21.03
C PHE A 32 17.99 -10.43 20.46
N LEU A 33 18.95 -9.79 21.12
CA LEU A 33 19.51 -8.50 20.70
C LEU A 33 20.44 -8.62 19.49
N THR A 34 21.18 -9.72 19.33
CA THR A 34 22.14 -9.89 18.21
C THR A 34 21.51 -10.49 16.96
N ASP A 35 20.46 -11.31 17.11
CA ASP A 35 19.92 -12.08 15.99
C ASP A 35 18.49 -11.64 15.65
N VAL A 36 17.59 -11.66 16.64
CA VAL A 36 16.15 -11.46 16.41
C VAL A 36 15.85 -10.02 16.06
N VAL A 37 16.32 -9.06 16.86
CA VAL A 37 16.08 -7.63 16.63
C VAL A 37 16.68 -7.18 15.28
N PRO A 38 17.96 -7.47 14.94
CA PRO A 38 18.53 -7.02 13.68
C PRO A 38 17.86 -7.67 12.46
N THR A 39 17.49 -8.95 12.54
CA THR A 39 16.75 -9.65 11.48
C THR A 39 15.39 -9.01 11.24
N PHE A 40 14.66 -8.71 12.32
CA PHE A 40 13.38 -8.02 12.22
C PHE A 40 13.52 -6.62 11.65
N GLU A 41 14.53 -5.85 12.06
CA GLU A 41 14.82 -4.54 11.49
C GLU A 41 15.18 -4.60 10.00
N ALA A 42 15.98 -5.58 9.59
CA ALA A 42 16.31 -5.80 8.20
C ALA A 42 15.06 -6.14 7.38
N ALA A 43 14.20 -7.01 7.89
CA ALA A 43 12.91 -7.34 7.27
C ALA A 43 12.00 -6.10 7.17
N ARG A 44 11.92 -5.28 8.22
CA ARG A 44 11.14 -4.02 8.23
C ARG A 44 11.60 -3.04 7.14
N LYS A 45 12.88 -3.00 6.79
CA LYS A 45 13.41 -2.12 5.72
C LYS A 45 12.96 -2.56 4.32
N ILE A 46 12.57 -3.82 4.13
CA ILE A 46 12.19 -4.40 2.83
C ILE A 46 10.67 -4.56 2.71
N LEU A 47 9.96 -4.70 3.84
CA LEU A 47 8.51 -4.73 3.89
C LEU A 47 7.91 -3.41 3.39
N TYR A 48 7.25 -3.46 2.24
CA TYR A 48 6.41 -2.34 1.79
C TYR A 48 5.13 -2.34 2.61
N THR A 49 5.06 -1.41 3.57
CA THR A 49 3.79 -0.99 4.16
C THR A 49 3.38 0.28 3.43
N ALA A 50 2.18 0.25 2.82
CA ALA A 50 1.62 1.44 2.19
C ALA A 50 1.37 2.48 3.30
N ASP A 51 2.26 3.45 3.42
CA ASP A 51 2.07 4.62 4.27
C ASP A 51 0.97 5.46 3.63
N LEU A 52 -0.24 5.33 4.17
CA LEU A 52 -1.43 5.98 3.61
C LEU A 52 -1.26 7.49 3.58
N THR A 53 -0.60 8.08 4.57
CA THR A 53 -0.33 9.52 4.64
C THR A 53 0.57 9.93 3.48
N ARG A 54 1.72 9.27 3.31
CA ARG A 54 2.63 9.57 2.19
C ARG A 54 1.97 9.38 0.83
N LEU A 55 1.14 8.34 0.68
CA LEU A 55 0.39 8.12 -0.55
C LEU A 55 -0.58 9.27 -0.82
N ILE A 56 -1.36 9.70 0.18
CA ILE A 56 -2.28 10.84 0.08
C ILE A 56 -1.51 12.11 -0.31
N ASP A 57 -0.41 12.41 0.38
CA ASP A 57 0.42 13.58 0.09
C ASP A 57 0.98 13.53 -1.34
N SER A 58 1.33 12.34 -1.84
CA SER A 58 1.86 12.18 -3.20
C SER A 58 0.82 12.55 -4.27
N VAL A 59 -0.46 12.25 -4.03
CA VAL A 59 -1.56 12.46 -4.98
C VAL A 59 -2.40 13.72 -4.71
N GLU A 60 -2.01 14.52 -3.72
CA GLU A 60 -2.64 15.81 -3.41
C GLU A 60 -2.68 16.71 -4.67
N GLY A 61 -3.84 17.29 -4.97
CA GLY A 61 -4.08 18.11 -6.16
C GLY A 61 -4.13 17.34 -7.49
N LEU A 62 -4.08 16.00 -7.45
CA LEU A 62 -4.24 15.12 -8.61
C LEU A 62 -5.50 14.25 -8.49
N ILE A 63 -5.83 13.82 -7.27
CA ILE A 63 -7.00 13.01 -6.96
C ILE A 63 -7.86 13.75 -5.94
N VAL A 64 -9.11 14.00 -6.32
CA VAL A 64 -10.14 14.53 -5.42
C VAL A 64 -11.13 13.42 -5.09
N ILE A 65 -11.40 13.22 -3.80
CA ILE A 65 -12.42 12.28 -3.31
C ILE A 65 -13.52 13.11 -2.66
N THR A 66 -14.72 13.03 -3.22
CA THR A 66 -15.89 13.78 -2.73
C THR A 66 -16.43 13.18 -1.42
N SER A 67 -17.31 13.92 -0.74
CA SER A 67 -17.91 13.48 0.52
C SER A 67 -18.70 12.16 0.42
N ASP A 68 -19.23 11.87 -0.76
CA ASP A 68 -19.98 10.66 -1.13
C ASP A 68 -19.09 9.58 -1.80
N GLY A 69 -17.78 9.79 -1.87
CA GLY A 69 -16.82 8.79 -2.33
C GLY A 69 -16.68 8.66 -3.84
N GLU A 70 -17.12 9.67 -4.60
CA GLU A 70 -16.74 9.81 -6.01
C GLU A 70 -15.26 10.20 -6.11
N ILE A 71 -14.64 9.78 -7.21
CA ILE A 71 -13.21 9.97 -7.47
C ILE A 71 -13.10 10.82 -8.72
N ILE A 72 -12.42 11.95 -8.61
CA ILE A 72 -12.18 12.89 -9.70
C ILE A 72 -10.67 12.99 -9.89
N LEU A 73 -10.21 12.91 -11.14
CA LEU A 73 -8.82 13.12 -11.49
C LEU A 73 -8.64 14.54 -12.03
N GLU A 74 -7.77 15.31 -11.40
CA GLU A 74 -7.37 16.64 -11.84
C GLU A 74 -6.12 16.52 -12.74
N ASN A 75 -6.05 17.31 -13.81
CA ASN A 75 -4.90 17.37 -14.72
C ASN A 75 -4.46 16.02 -15.33
N VAL A 76 -5.38 15.32 -16.02
CA VAL A 76 -5.16 13.99 -16.63
C VAL A 76 -4.29 14.00 -17.91
N LYS A 77 -3.15 14.69 -17.90
CA LYS A 77 -2.15 14.61 -19.00
C LYS A 77 -1.26 13.37 -18.85
N THR A 78 -1.86 12.19 -18.76
CA THR A 78 -1.16 10.90 -18.65
C THR A 78 -1.59 9.93 -19.73
N SER A 79 -0.86 8.82 -19.86
CA SER A 79 -1.34 7.65 -20.59
C SER A 79 -2.61 7.07 -19.94
N VAL A 80 -3.33 6.24 -20.71
CA VAL A 80 -4.53 5.53 -20.21
C VAL A 80 -4.18 4.63 -19.02
N GLY A 81 -3.05 3.93 -19.08
CA GLY A 81 -2.61 3.02 -18.03
C GLY A 81 -2.35 3.75 -16.71
N GLU A 82 -1.65 4.88 -16.77
CA GLU A 82 -1.40 5.75 -15.62
C GLU A 82 -2.69 6.32 -15.04
N ALA A 83 -3.62 6.78 -15.89
CA ALA A 83 -4.90 7.31 -15.43
C ALA A 83 -5.75 6.22 -14.73
N ILE A 84 -5.73 4.98 -15.23
CA ILE A 84 -6.38 3.85 -14.56
C ILE A 84 -5.74 3.59 -13.19
N CYS A 85 -4.40 3.64 -13.10
CA CYS A 85 -3.70 3.46 -11.82
C CYS A 85 -4.05 4.57 -10.82
N MET A 86 -4.18 5.82 -11.26
CA MET A 86 -4.65 6.93 -10.42
C MET A 86 -6.09 6.71 -9.96
N GLY A 87 -7.00 6.35 -10.85
CA GLY A 87 -8.41 6.09 -10.49
C GLY A 87 -8.56 4.96 -9.47
N LEU A 88 -7.82 3.86 -9.63
CA LEU A 88 -7.81 2.75 -8.67
C LEU A 88 -7.11 3.10 -7.36
N THR A 89 -6.06 3.93 -7.40
CA THR A 89 -5.43 4.50 -6.19
C THR A 89 -6.43 5.37 -5.42
N GLY A 90 -7.22 6.19 -6.10
CA GLY A 90 -8.32 6.95 -5.49
C GLY A 90 -9.35 6.03 -4.82
N ALA A 91 -9.72 4.91 -5.45
CA ALA A 91 -10.64 3.94 -4.86
C ALA A 91 -10.05 3.24 -3.62
N TYR A 92 -8.75 2.94 -3.64
CA TYR A 92 -8.03 2.40 -2.50
C TYR A 92 -8.05 3.38 -1.32
N ILE A 93 -7.68 4.64 -1.56
CA ILE A 93 -7.67 5.69 -0.53
C ILE A 93 -9.09 5.89 0.01
N ALA A 94 -10.09 6.06 -0.87
CA ALA A 94 -11.49 6.28 -0.50
C ALA A 94 -12.04 5.16 0.41
N LYS A 95 -11.68 3.90 0.16
CA LYS A 95 -12.03 2.80 1.07
C LYS A 95 -11.31 2.90 2.41
N LYS A 96 -10.01 3.19 2.41
CA LYS A 96 -9.21 3.30 3.64
C LYS A 96 -9.70 4.42 4.57
N ILE A 97 -10.23 5.50 4.01
CA ILE A 97 -10.82 6.62 4.77
C ILE A 97 -12.34 6.48 5.00
N GLY A 98 -12.93 5.32 4.67
CA GLY A 98 -14.35 5.03 4.93
C GLY A 98 -15.35 5.75 4.02
N LYS A 99 -14.91 6.33 2.90
CA LYS A 99 -15.78 6.98 1.90
C LYS A 99 -16.35 6.04 0.85
N ARG A 100 -15.76 4.84 0.71
CA ARG A 100 -16.29 3.75 -0.13
C ARG A 100 -16.24 2.43 0.63
N GLU A 101 -17.21 1.56 0.38
CA GLU A 101 -17.20 0.18 0.89
C GLU A 101 -16.10 -0.66 0.22
N LYS A 102 -15.84 -0.40 -1.07
CA LYS A 102 -14.93 -1.19 -1.92
C LYS A 102 -13.92 -0.29 -2.64
N ASP A 103 -12.72 -0.83 -2.75
CA ASP A 103 -11.52 -0.31 -3.42
C ASP A 103 -11.40 -0.83 -4.86
N SER A 104 -12.47 -1.43 -5.39
CA SER A 104 -12.50 -1.97 -6.74
C SER A 104 -13.48 -1.20 -7.62
N LEU A 105 -13.06 -0.98 -8.87
CA LEU A 105 -13.80 -0.26 -9.88
C LEU A 105 -14.09 -1.16 -11.08
N SER A 106 -15.27 -1.02 -11.67
CA SER A 106 -15.59 -1.62 -12.96
C SER A 106 -14.96 -0.81 -14.11
N PRO A 107 -14.83 -1.40 -15.33
CA PRO A 107 -14.37 -0.66 -16.50
C PRO A 107 -15.22 0.56 -16.85
N ILE A 108 -16.51 0.55 -16.49
CA ILE A 108 -17.43 1.68 -16.72
C ILE A 108 -17.12 2.81 -15.73
N GLU A 109 -16.95 2.48 -14.44
CA GLU A 109 -16.54 3.46 -13.41
C GLU A 109 -15.19 4.09 -13.79
N LEU A 110 -14.20 3.27 -14.17
CA LEU A 110 -12.90 3.75 -14.63
C LEU A 110 -13.02 4.68 -15.83
N GLY A 111 -13.79 4.31 -16.86
CA GLY A 111 -13.98 5.15 -18.04
C GLY A 111 -14.54 6.53 -17.72
N ARG A 112 -15.48 6.60 -16.77
CA ARG A 112 -16.03 7.88 -16.28
C ARG A 112 -14.97 8.70 -15.55
N ILE A 113 -14.24 8.08 -14.62
CA ILE A 113 -13.21 8.75 -13.80
C ILE A 113 -12.07 9.31 -14.66
N ILE A 114 -11.60 8.55 -15.65
CA ILE A 114 -10.44 8.95 -16.49
C ILE A 114 -10.84 9.71 -17.76
N GLY A 115 -12.13 9.90 -18.01
CA GLY A 115 -12.64 10.57 -19.22
C GLY A 115 -12.33 9.80 -20.52
N LYS A 116 -12.36 8.46 -20.51
CA LYS A 116 -12.11 7.61 -21.69
C LYS A 116 -13.24 6.62 -21.92
N ALA A 117 -13.37 6.15 -23.16
CA ALA A 117 -14.37 5.14 -23.49
C ALA A 117 -14.11 3.83 -22.73
N THR A 118 -15.18 3.16 -22.27
CA THR A 118 -15.10 1.86 -21.60
C THR A 118 -14.30 0.83 -22.40
N LYS A 119 -14.37 0.87 -23.74
CA LYS A 119 -13.58 0.01 -24.63
C LYS A 119 -12.07 0.26 -24.48
N THR A 120 -11.65 1.53 -24.41
CA THR A 120 -10.25 1.92 -24.20
C THR A 120 -9.73 1.38 -22.87
N VAL A 121 -10.52 1.51 -21.80
CA VAL A 121 -10.16 0.95 -20.48
C VAL A 121 -10.01 -0.56 -20.55
N ARG A 122 -10.97 -1.27 -21.16
CA ARG A 122 -10.92 -2.74 -21.30
C ARG A 122 -9.72 -3.23 -22.10
N ASN A 123 -9.28 -2.46 -23.09
CA ASN A 123 -8.10 -2.80 -23.88
C ASN A 123 -6.79 -2.61 -23.11
N GLU A 124 -6.76 -1.66 -22.17
CA GLU A 124 -5.56 -1.37 -21.36
C GLU A 124 -5.42 -2.28 -20.14
N LEU A 125 -6.54 -2.70 -19.53
CA LEU A 125 -6.54 -3.52 -18.31
C LEU A 125 -5.69 -4.81 -18.41
N PRO A 126 -5.68 -5.57 -19.52
CA PRO A 126 -4.78 -6.71 -19.67
C PRO A 126 -3.29 -6.35 -19.53
N ASN A 127 -2.86 -5.20 -20.05
CA ASN A 127 -1.46 -4.75 -19.93
C ASN A 127 -1.11 -4.44 -18.47
N LEU A 128 -2.03 -3.79 -17.76
CA LEU A 128 -1.86 -3.46 -16.34
C LEU A 128 -1.87 -4.70 -15.43
N ILE A 129 -2.62 -5.72 -15.80
CA ILE A 129 -2.58 -7.03 -15.12
C ILE A 129 -1.26 -7.74 -15.39
N ASN A 130 -0.83 -7.79 -16.65
CA ASN A 130 0.42 -8.45 -17.03
C ASN A 130 1.65 -7.78 -16.41
N SER A 131 1.60 -6.46 -16.17
CA SER A 131 2.63 -5.70 -15.45
C SER A 131 2.49 -5.75 -13.92
N GLY A 132 1.46 -6.45 -13.40
CA GLY A 132 1.23 -6.62 -11.96
C GLY A 132 0.76 -5.36 -11.22
N LEU A 133 0.42 -4.28 -11.94
CA LEU A 133 -0.04 -3.01 -11.33
C LEU A 133 -1.50 -3.09 -10.88
N VAL A 134 -2.30 -3.91 -11.56
CA VAL A 134 -3.73 -4.06 -11.33
C VAL A 134 -4.08 -5.55 -11.24
N GLU A 135 -5.01 -5.90 -10.35
CA GLU A 135 -5.58 -7.24 -10.27
C GLU A 135 -7.07 -7.22 -10.63
N ARG A 136 -7.53 -8.29 -11.29
CA ARG A 136 -8.96 -8.51 -11.50
C ARG A 136 -9.52 -9.18 -10.25
N VAL A 137 -10.55 -8.57 -9.67
CA VAL A 137 -11.31 -9.15 -8.57
C VAL A 137 -12.63 -9.74 -9.08
N GLU A 138 -13.36 -10.39 -8.19
CA GLU A 138 -14.68 -10.95 -8.50
C GLU A 138 -15.62 -9.90 -9.11
N LYS A 139 -16.57 -10.37 -9.93
CA LYS A 139 -17.57 -9.54 -10.64
C LYS A 139 -17.01 -8.64 -11.75
N GLY A 140 -15.80 -8.92 -12.25
CA GLY A 140 -15.21 -8.16 -13.36
C GLY A 140 -14.84 -6.72 -12.98
N LYS A 141 -14.58 -6.49 -11.69
CA LYS A 141 -13.98 -5.26 -11.19
C LYS A 141 -12.47 -5.45 -11.05
N TYR A 142 -11.79 -4.34 -10.85
CA TYR A 142 -10.33 -4.28 -10.79
C TYR A 142 -9.91 -3.48 -9.57
N ARG A 143 -8.76 -3.82 -9.00
CA ARG A 143 -8.16 -3.13 -7.85
C ARG A 143 -6.68 -2.86 -8.14
N ILE A 144 -6.15 -1.77 -7.59
CA ILE A 144 -4.72 -1.49 -7.60
C ILE A 144 -3.96 -2.47 -6.68
N THR A 145 -2.84 -3.01 -7.13
CA THR A 145 -1.96 -3.84 -6.28
C THR A 145 -1.01 -2.96 -5.46
N ALA A 146 -0.26 -3.55 -4.53
CA ALA A 146 0.83 -2.83 -3.85
C ALA A 146 1.88 -2.26 -4.83
N ALA A 147 2.19 -3.01 -5.90
CA ALA A 147 3.08 -2.54 -6.96
C ALA A 147 2.48 -1.35 -7.72
N GLY A 148 1.17 -1.39 -8.01
CA GLY A 148 0.44 -0.27 -8.63
C GLY A 148 0.37 0.99 -7.77
N LEU A 149 0.20 0.84 -6.44
CA LEU A 149 0.27 1.96 -5.50
C LEU A 149 1.65 2.62 -5.54
N ARG A 150 2.72 1.80 -5.44
CA ARG A 150 4.10 2.28 -5.49
C ARG A 150 4.44 2.93 -6.84
N PHE A 151 3.93 2.40 -7.95
CA PHE A 151 4.08 2.99 -9.27
C PHE A 151 3.39 4.36 -9.35
N THR A 152 2.16 4.47 -8.84
CA THR A 152 1.42 5.73 -8.81
C THR A 152 2.15 6.79 -7.98
N GLU A 153 2.61 6.42 -6.78
CA GLU A 153 3.34 7.29 -5.85
C GLU A 153 4.68 7.77 -6.42
N ARG A 154 5.47 6.88 -7.05
CA ARG A 154 6.86 7.17 -7.41
C ARG A 154 7.07 7.65 -8.84
N GLU A 155 6.20 7.25 -9.76
CA GLU A 155 6.38 7.53 -11.19
C GLU A 155 5.30 8.48 -11.71
N VAL A 156 4.02 8.16 -11.45
CA VAL A 156 2.89 8.90 -12.04
C VAL A 156 2.66 10.25 -11.38
N ALA A 157 2.54 10.30 -10.06
CA ALA A 157 2.27 11.56 -9.38
C ALA A 157 3.40 12.59 -9.57
N PRO A 158 4.70 12.21 -9.51
CA PRO A 158 5.78 13.15 -9.79
C PRO A 158 5.86 13.60 -11.25
N SER A 159 5.48 12.77 -12.23
CA SER A 159 5.52 13.17 -13.65
C SER A 159 4.50 14.26 -13.96
N LEU A 160 3.33 14.21 -13.32
CA LEU A 160 2.26 15.21 -13.44
C LEU A 160 2.57 16.55 -12.79
N ARG A 161 3.39 16.58 -11.74
CA ARG A 161 3.82 17.83 -11.10
C ARG A 161 4.88 18.60 -11.88
N ARG A 162 5.54 17.93 -12.85
CA ARG A 162 6.61 18.52 -13.67
C ARG A 162 6.13 19.04 -15.03
N SER A 163 4.86 18.80 -15.39
CA SER A 163 4.25 19.12 -16.69
C SER A 163 3.38 20.37 -16.64
#